data_AF-A0A429FND6-F1
#
_entry.id   AF-A0A429FND6-F1
#
_cell.length_a   1.000
_cell.length_b   1.000
_cell.length_c   1.000
_cell.angle_alpha   90.00
_cell.angle_beta   90.00
_cell.angle_gamma   90.00
#
_symmetry.space_group_name_H-M   'P 1'
#
loop_
_entity.id
_entity.type
_entity.pdbx_description
1 polymer ?
#
loop_
_entity_poly.entity_id
_entity_poly.type
_entity_poly.pdbx_seq_one_letter_code
_entity_poly.pdbx_strand_id
1 'polypeptide(L)'
;MAMPQVNSGPETYSPIDLPDIDNGRRVPLGIMISRVRLWRRWSQNEVALKADMRPQTISEIELGKRMPKSVPKIMKLADALEMPREQLFKWIVNEFEYQDARSAKRREQ
;
A
#
# COMPACT_ATOMS: atom_id res chain seq x y z
N MET A 1 14.91 -21.22 -23.52
CA MET A 1 13.85 -20.23 -23.82
C MET A 1 14.04 -19.05 -22.87
N ALA A 2 14.59 -17.94 -23.34
CA ALA A 2 14.68 -16.72 -22.55
C ALA A 2 13.31 -16.05 -22.57
N MET A 3 12.72 -15.77 -21.40
CA MET A 3 11.50 -14.98 -21.33
C MET A 3 11.81 -13.52 -21.69
N PRO A 4 10.94 -12.84 -22.46
CA PRO A 4 11.14 -11.44 -22.77
C PRO A 4 11.03 -10.62 -21.49
N GLN A 5 12.05 -9.79 -21.24
CA GLN A 5 12.01 -8.77 -20.20
C GLN A 5 10.97 -7.72 -20.62
N VAL A 6 9.75 -7.85 -20.13
CA VAL A 6 8.74 -6.78 -20.21
C VAL A 6 9.24 -5.65 -19.33
N ASN A 7 9.87 -4.65 -19.97
CA ASN A 7 10.06 -3.34 -19.40
C ASN A 7 8.67 -2.68 -19.25
N SER A 8 7.93 -3.08 -18.21
CA SER A 8 6.69 -2.42 -17.80
C SER A 8 7.08 -1.27 -16.88
N GLY A 9 7.10 -0.06 -17.43
CA GLY A 9 7.21 1.16 -16.62
C GLY A 9 6.04 1.28 -15.63
N PRO A 10 6.09 2.24 -14.69
CA PRO A 10 5.08 2.42 -13.65
C PRO A 10 3.66 2.76 -14.17
N GLU A 11 3.49 2.99 -15.48
CA GLU A 11 2.22 3.33 -16.13
C GLU A 11 1.36 2.12 -16.52
N THR A 12 1.80 0.88 -16.26
CA THR A 12 1.14 -0.34 -16.79
C THR A 12 0.47 -1.23 -15.73
N TYR A 13 0.48 -0.88 -14.44
CA TYR A 13 -0.20 -1.71 -13.45
C TYR A 13 -1.73 -1.58 -13.57
N SER A 14 -2.42 -2.71 -13.62
CA SER A 14 -3.88 -2.71 -13.54
C SER A 14 -4.33 -2.29 -12.14
N PRO A 15 -5.40 -1.50 -12.00
CA PRO A 15 -5.98 -1.19 -10.70
C PRO A 15 -6.30 -2.45 -9.88
N ILE A 16 -5.96 -2.41 -8.60
CA ILE A 16 -6.32 -3.48 -7.66
C ILE A 16 -7.80 -3.32 -7.31
N ASP A 17 -8.61 -4.31 -7.68
CA ASP A 17 -10.00 -4.40 -7.24
C ASP A 17 -10.05 -5.02 -5.82
N LEU A 18 -10.64 -4.29 -4.87
CA LEU A 18 -10.91 -4.75 -3.52
C LEU A 18 -12.40 -4.50 -3.22
N PRO A 19 -13.27 -5.51 -3.39
CA PRO A 19 -14.73 -5.30 -3.42
C PRO A 19 -15.30 -4.76 -2.11
N ASP A 20 -14.64 -4.99 -0.96
CA ASP A 20 -15.06 -4.38 0.30
C ASP A 20 -14.99 -2.83 0.25
N ILE A 21 -13.96 -2.28 -0.40
CA ILE A 21 -13.76 -0.82 -0.53
C ILE A 21 -14.82 -0.25 -1.45
N ASP A 22 -15.11 -0.91 -2.56
CA ASP A 22 -16.09 -0.47 -3.55
C ASP A 22 -17.51 -0.50 -3.00
N ASN A 23 -17.79 -1.45 -2.09
CA ASN A 23 -19.04 -1.50 -1.34
C ASN A 23 -19.11 -0.50 -0.16
N GLY A 24 -18.18 0.44 -0.08
CA GLY A 24 -18.16 1.50 0.93
C GLY A 24 -17.69 1.06 2.31
N ARG A 25 -17.15 -0.16 2.48
CA ARG A 25 -16.57 -0.57 3.76
C ARG A 25 -15.21 0.07 3.97
N ARG A 26 -14.99 0.57 5.19
CA ARG A 26 -13.69 1.09 5.61
C ARG A 26 -12.71 -0.06 5.85
N VAL A 27 -11.64 -0.12 5.06
CA VAL A 27 -10.54 -1.06 5.24
C VAL A 27 -9.26 -0.30 5.60
N PRO A 28 -8.53 -0.65 6.67
CA PRO A 28 -7.27 0.02 7.00
C PRO A 28 -6.20 -0.15 5.92
N LEU A 29 -5.40 0.89 5.71
CA LEU A 29 -4.28 0.87 4.77
C LEU A 29 -3.39 -0.37 4.92
N GLY A 30 -3.01 -0.71 6.15
CA GLY A 30 -2.17 -1.89 6.42
C GLY A 30 -2.81 -3.22 5.97
N ILE A 31 -4.14 -3.33 6.09
CA ILE A 31 -4.89 -4.51 5.63
C ILE A 31 -4.98 -4.54 4.09
N MET A 32 -5.16 -3.39 3.45
CA MET A 32 -5.15 -3.31 1.98
C MET A 32 -3.79 -3.74 1.41
N ILE A 33 -2.70 -3.23 1.99
CA ILE A 33 -1.33 -3.57 1.60
C ILE A 33 -1.05 -5.06 1.81
N SER A 34 -1.43 -5.62 2.97
CA SER A 34 -1.21 -7.04 3.25
C SER A 34 -1.99 -7.95 2.29
N ARG A 35 -3.23 -7.57 1.93
CA ARG A 35 -4.04 -8.29 0.94
C ARG A 35 -3.37 -8.31 -0.44
N VAL A 36 -2.89 -7.16 -0.93
CA VAL A 36 -2.17 -7.08 -2.22
C VAL A 36 -0.93 -7.97 -2.19
N ARG A 37 -0.12 -7.86 -1.13
CA ARG A 37 1.08 -8.68 -0.96
C ARG A 37 0.77 -10.19 -0.98
N LEU A 38 -0.25 -10.61 -0.21
CA LEU A 38 -0.63 -12.02 -0.12
C LEU A 38 -1.24 -12.56 -1.41
N TRP A 39 -2.04 -11.75 -2.12
CA TRP A 39 -2.58 -12.11 -3.43
C TRP A 39 -1.47 -12.38 -4.46
N ARG A 40 -0.38 -11.62 -4.38
CA ARG A 40 0.86 -11.81 -5.17
C ARG A 40 1.79 -12.90 -4.63
N ARG A 41 1.43 -13.54 -3.51
CA ARG A 41 2.20 -14.58 -2.81
C ARG A 41 3.60 -14.13 -2.36
N TRP A 42 3.78 -12.84 -2.06
CA TRP A 42 5.06 -12.36 -1.52
C TRP A 42 5.07 -12.35 0.01
N SER A 43 6.23 -12.63 0.58
CA SER A 43 6.54 -12.38 1.97
C SER A 43 6.83 -10.89 2.23
N GLN A 44 6.80 -10.47 3.49
CA GLN A 44 7.19 -9.11 3.88
C GLN A 44 8.65 -8.81 3.51
N ASN A 45 9.52 -9.82 3.58
CA ASN A 45 10.94 -9.70 3.22
C ASN A 45 11.11 -9.45 1.72
N GLU A 46 10.36 -10.13 0.86
CA GLU A 46 10.41 -9.94 -0.59
C GLU A 46 9.94 -8.54 -0.99
N VAL A 47 8.82 -8.06 -0.43
CA VAL A 47 8.35 -6.70 -0.69
C VAL A 47 9.35 -5.66 -0.17
N ALA A 48 9.91 -5.88 1.01
CA ALA A 48 10.93 -4.99 1.58
C ALA A 48 12.16 -4.90 0.69
N LEU A 49 12.65 -6.04 0.18
CA LEU A 49 13.78 -6.09 -0.75
C LEU A 49 13.47 -5.34 -2.05
N LYS A 50 12.31 -5.60 -2.68
CA LYS A 50 11.86 -4.91 -3.90
C LYS A 50 11.72 -3.40 -3.70
N ALA A 51 11.22 -2.99 -2.53
CA ALA A 51 10.98 -1.59 -2.19
C ALA A 51 12.23 -0.87 -1.67
N ASP A 52 13.39 -1.55 -1.54
CA ASP A 52 14.58 -1.01 -0.89
C ASP A 52 14.25 -0.44 0.52
N MET A 53 13.57 -1.26 1.32
CA MET A 53 13.13 -0.96 2.68
C MET A 53 13.53 -2.07 3.65
N ARG A 54 13.52 -1.77 4.96
CA ARG A 54 13.70 -2.77 6.00
C ARG A 54 12.42 -3.61 6.15
N PRO A 55 12.50 -4.94 6.37
CA PRO A 55 11.32 -5.78 6.62
C PRO A 55 10.40 -5.27 7.74
N GLN A 56 10.99 -4.74 8.82
CA GLN A 56 10.26 -4.11 9.92
C GLN A 56 9.38 -2.94 9.43
N THR A 57 9.80 -2.19 8.42
CA THR A 57 8.99 -1.09 7.85
C THR A 57 7.72 -1.63 7.22
N ILE A 58 7.79 -2.74 6.47
CA ILE A 58 6.60 -3.37 5.88
C ILE A 58 5.67 -3.90 6.98
N SER A 59 6.23 -4.58 7.98
CA SER A 59 5.46 -5.08 9.12
C SER A 59 4.75 -3.95 9.89
N GLU A 60 5.43 -2.85 10.19
CA GLU A 60 4.83 -1.70 10.88
C GLU A 60 3.74 -1.01 10.03
N ILE A 61 3.88 -1.02 8.70
CA ILE A 61 2.86 -0.51 7.79
C ILE A 61 1.62 -1.41 7.79
N GLU A 62 1.79 -2.73 7.68
CA GLU A 62 0.68 -3.69 7.69
C GLU A 62 -0.08 -3.68 9.03
N LEU A 63 0.63 -3.43 10.14
CA LEU A 63 0.04 -3.27 11.47
C LEU A 63 -0.58 -1.88 11.72
N GLY A 64 -0.44 -0.94 10.77
CA GLY A 64 -0.91 0.44 10.93
C GLY A 64 -0.12 1.28 11.94
N LYS A 65 1.03 0.78 12.41
CA LYS A 65 1.93 1.49 13.34
C LYS A 65 2.74 2.58 12.64
N ARG A 66 2.99 2.42 11.34
CA ARG A 66 3.73 3.37 10.51
C ARG A 66 2.95 3.64 9.23
N MET A 67 2.76 4.90 8.88
CA MET A 67 2.31 5.30 7.55
C MET A 67 3.48 5.84 6.72
N PRO A 68 3.58 5.47 5.43
CA PRO A 68 4.56 6.07 4.55
C PRO A 68 4.17 7.54 4.26
N LYS A 69 5.03 8.48 4.65
CA LYS A 69 4.81 9.94 4.48
C LYS A 69 5.61 10.56 3.33
N SER A 70 6.64 9.86 2.88
CA SER A 70 7.58 10.36 1.87
C SER A 70 7.18 9.84 0.50
N VAL A 71 7.00 10.76 -0.45
CA VAL A 71 6.64 10.44 -1.85
C VAL A 71 7.56 9.36 -2.45
N PRO A 72 8.90 9.45 -2.36
CA PRO A 72 9.79 8.37 -2.80
C PRO A 72 9.51 6.99 -2.18
N LYS A 73 9.16 6.93 -0.89
CA LYS A 73 8.81 5.67 -0.23
C LYS A 73 7.48 5.11 -0.74
N ILE A 74 6.52 5.98 -1.01
CA ILE A 74 5.23 5.58 -1.57
C ILE A 74 5.42 5.00 -2.97
N MET A 75 6.22 5.65 -3.83
CA MET A 75 6.53 5.14 -5.17
C MET A 75 7.21 3.78 -5.10
N LYS A 76 8.28 3.64 -4.30
CA LYS A 76 9.00 2.36 -4.13
C LYS A 76 8.09 1.25 -3.63
N LEU A 77 7.17 1.57 -2.72
CA LEU A 77 6.21 0.59 -2.19
C LEU A 77 5.16 0.19 -3.23
N ALA A 78 4.61 1.14 -4.00
CA ALA A 78 3.68 0.84 -5.09
C ALA A 78 4.33 -0.05 -6.17
N ASP A 79 5.54 0.30 -6.58
CA ASP A 79 6.32 -0.45 -7.57
C ASP A 79 6.62 -1.87 -7.04
N ALA A 80 7.03 -2.01 -5.78
CA ALA A 80 7.27 -3.31 -5.14
C ALA A 80 6.01 -4.17 -5.00
N LEU A 81 4.84 -3.54 -4.85
CA LEU A 81 3.54 -4.19 -4.78
C LEU A 81 2.91 -4.45 -6.16
N GLU A 82 3.57 -4.02 -7.24
CA GLU A 82 3.05 -4.06 -8.61
C GLU A 82 1.63 -3.51 -8.72
N MET A 83 1.42 -2.30 -8.18
CA MET A 83 0.13 -1.60 -8.19
C MET A 83 0.28 -0.15 -8.67
N PRO A 84 -0.80 0.49 -9.18
CA PRO A 84 -0.75 1.89 -9.59
C PRO A 84 -0.38 2.81 -8.43
N ARG A 85 0.54 3.74 -8.68
CA ARG A 85 1.01 4.70 -7.67
C ARG A 85 -0.13 5.59 -7.20
N GLU A 86 -0.96 6.06 -8.13
CA GLU A 86 -2.14 6.89 -7.89
C GLU A 86 -3.12 6.19 -6.96
N GLN A 87 -3.30 4.88 -7.14
CA GLN A 87 -4.18 4.09 -6.28
C GLN A 87 -3.62 3.98 -4.85
N LEU A 88 -2.33 3.69 -4.69
CA LEU A 88 -1.71 3.67 -3.36
C LEU A 88 -1.75 5.05 -2.69
N PHE A 89 -1.52 6.13 -3.45
CA PHE A 89 -1.67 7.50 -2.97
C PHE A 89 -3.08 7.76 -2.44
N LYS A 90 -4.11 7.40 -3.22
CA LYS A 90 -5.51 7.54 -2.81
C LYS A 90 -5.80 6.79 -1.50
N TRP A 91 -5.30 5.57 -1.36
CA TRP A 91 -5.45 4.79 -0.12
C TRP A 91 -4.79 5.46 1.09
N ILE A 92 -3.60 6.04 0.90
CA ILE A 92 -2.87 6.73 1.96
C ILE A 92 -3.60 8.02 2.38
N VAL A 93 -4.07 8.82 1.43
CA VAL A 93 -4.83 10.06 1.71
C VAL A 93 -6.09 9.74 2.51
N ASN A 94 -6.87 8.75 2.06
CA ASN A 94 -8.09 8.33 2.78
C ASN A 94 -7.78 7.86 4.22
N GLU A 95 -6.64 7.20 4.44
CA GLU A 95 -6.25 6.78 5.79
C GLU A 95 -5.85 7.98 6.66
N PHE A 96 -5.17 8.99 6.12
CA PHE A 96 -4.87 10.23 6.85
C PHE A 96 -6.14 10.97 7.26
N GLU A 97 -7.05 11.20 6.31
CA GLU A 97 -8.33 11.85 6.57
C GLU A 97 -9.12 11.14 7.67
N TYR A 98 -9.11 9.80 7.66
CA TYR A 98 -9.74 9.00 8.71
C TYR A 98 -9.08 9.20 10.07
N GLN A 99 -7.74 9.19 10.14
CA GLN A 99 -7.02 9.39 11.40
C GLN A 99 -7.23 10.80 11.96
N ASP A 100 -7.28 11.81 11.10
CA ASP A 100 -7.52 13.20 11.49
C ASP A 100 -8.94 13.37 12.03
N ALA A 101 -9.95 12.86 11.31
CA ALA A 101 -11.35 12.89 11.77
C ALA A 101 -11.54 12.16 13.10
N ARG A 102 -10.86 11.01 13.30
CA ARG A 102 -10.90 10.27 14.57
C ARG A 102 -10.22 11.02 15.70
N SER A 103 -9.14 11.73 15.42
CA SER A 103 -8.41 12.53 16.39
C SER A 103 -9.20 13.77 16.83
N ALA A 104 -9.91 14.42 15.91
CA ALA A 104 -10.81 15.52 16.23
C ALA A 104 -11.93 15.08 17.18
N LYS A 105 -12.63 13.98 16.84
CA LYS A 105 -13.72 13.42 17.68
C LYS A 105 -13.28 13.02 19.09
N ARG A 106 -11.99 12.70 19.30
CA ARG A 106 -11.44 12.35 20.61
C ARG A 106 -11.10 13.56 21.47
N ARG A 107 -10.90 14.74 20.87
CA ARG A 107 -10.64 15.99 21.59
C ARG A 107 -11.91 16.67 22.06
N GLU A 108 -13.04 16.34 21.44
CA GLU A 108 -14.37 16.87 21.75
C GLU A 108 -15.10 16.07 22.85
N GLN A 109 -14.49 14.98 23.35
CA GLN A 109 -14.99 14.13 24.43
C GLN A 109 -14.14 14.33 25.68
#